data_AF-A0A6A6P1I3-F1
#
_entry.id   AF-A0A6A6P1I3-F1
#
_cell.length_a   1.000
_cell.length_b   1.000
_cell.length_c   1.000
_cell.angle_alpha   90.00
_cell.angle_beta   90.00
_cell.angle_gamma   90.00
#
_symmetry.space_group_name_H-M   'P 1'
#
loop_
_entity.id
_entity.type
_entity.pdbx_description
1 polymer ?
#
loop_
_entity_poly.entity_id
_entity_poly.type
_entity_poly.pdbx_seq_one_letter_code
_entity_poly.pdbx_strand_id
1 'polypeptide(L)'
;MEQVKREVPQERSHEKFLRQVTDLLNLNNPDEIVDAVFGLLGNAAGSEGAGLIEDQDCLQQATADQAFTNAKESDDVDGMVAALIFRALERNTGEVGLASVPCESLEAVNPEIAAIQQHQDPASENAAEINKAIVLELARQIALVGGDPQDALLSGTFEPGEIGDPTAAGNTCNDPEDAEGCIFTEDLLVPDASAEEIDEAAA
;
A
#
# COMPACT_ATOMS: atom_id res chain seq x y z
N MET A 1 1.66 18.64 -30.07
CA MET A 1 1.83 17.18 -29.95
C MET A 1 1.56 16.87 -28.49
N GLU A 2 0.36 16.36 -28.22
CA GLU A 2 -0.09 15.99 -26.89
C GLU A 2 0.80 14.84 -26.39
N GLN A 3 1.64 15.10 -25.39
CA GLN A 3 2.25 14.03 -24.61
C GLN A 3 1.23 13.62 -23.55
N VAL A 4 0.22 12.84 -23.96
CA VAL A 4 -0.49 11.98 -22.99
C VAL A 4 0.39 10.76 -22.79
N LYS A 5 1.32 10.82 -21.84
CA LYS A 5 2.06 9.65 -21.36
C LYS A 5 2.48 9.81 -19.90
N ARG A 6 1.55 9.45 -19.01
CA ARG A 6 1.77 8.60 -17.83
C ARG A 6 0.41 8.32 -17.19
N GLU A 7 -0.29 7.36 -17.77
CA GLU A 7 -1.44 6.70 -17.15
C GLU A 7 -1.24 5.20 -17.34
N VAL A 8 -0.30 4.60 -16.62
CA VAL A 8 -0.58 3.29 -16.02
C VAL A 8 0.22 3.19 -14.71
N PRO A 9 -0.04 4.05 -13.72
CA PRO A 9 0.66 3.94 -12.47
C PRO A 9 -0.08 2.86 -11.62
N GLN A 10 0.64 1.97 -10.94
CA GLN A 10 0.12 0.76 -10.26
C GLN A 10 -0.85 1.03 -9.09
N GLU A 11 -1.10 2.30 -8.80
CA GLU A 11 -1.68 2.75 -7.54
C GLU A 11 -3.17 2.50 -7.44
N ARG A 12 -3.86 2.04 -8.50
CA ARG A 12 -5.27 1.57 -8.41
C ARG A 12 -5.40 0.06 -8.53
N SER A 13 -4.28 -0.68 -8.57
CA SER A 13 -4.31 -2.15 -8.64
C SER A 13 -5.11 -2.80 -7.51
N HIS A 14 -5.06 -2.20 -6.32
CA HIS A 14 -5.71 -2.64 -5.09
C HIS A 14 -6.92 -1.75 -4.72
N GLU A 15 -7.73 -1.40 -5.73
CA GLU A 15 -8.78 -0.35 -5.63
C GLU A 15 -9.74 -0.50 -4.44
N LYS A 16 -10.13 -1.73 -4.08
CA LYS A 16 -11.03 -1.94 -2.93
C LYS A 16 -10.48 -1.34 -1.63
N PHE A 17 -9.18 -1.48 -1.37
CA PHE A 17 -8.55 -0.94 -0.16
C PHE A 17 -8.34 0.56 -0.25
N LEU A 18 -8.00 1.09 -1.43
CA LEU A 18 -7.87 2.53 -1.65
C LEU A 18 -9.16 3.27 -1.40
N ARG A 19 -10.28 2.74 -1.90
CA ARG A 19 -11.61 3.32 -1.67
C ARG A 19 -11.95 3.32 -0.20
N GLN A 20 -11.75 2.20 0.48
CA GLN A 20 -12.04 2.09 1.91
C GLN A 20 -11.16 3.04 2.74
N VAL A 21 -9.85 3.12 2.47
CA VAL A 21 -8.94 4.06 3.14
C VAL A 21 -9.29 5.51 2.82
N THR A 22 -9.71 5.81 1.60
CA THR A 22 -10.19 7.16 1.23
C THR A 22 -11.45 7.54 2.00
N ASP A 23 -12.41 6.63 2.11
CA ASP A 23 -13.64 6.85 2.89
C ASP A 23 -13.32 7.08 4.37
N LEU A 24 -12.43 6.26 4.95
CA LEU A 24 -11.97 6.40 6.34
C LEU A 24 -11.21 7.70 6.58
N LEU A 25 -10.27 8.06 5.70
CA LEU A 25 -9.53 9.32 5.76
C LEU A 25 -10.50 10.50 5.80
N ASN A 26 -11.54 10.49 4.97
CA ASN A 26 -12.52 11.56 4.87
C ASN A 26 -13.42 11.72 6.11
N LEU A 27 -13.44 10.76 7.04
CA LEU A 27 -14.16 10.92 8.32
C LEU A 27 -13.54 12.02 9.18
N ASN A 28 -12.21 12.10 9.20
CA ASN A 28 -11.44 13.13 9.89
C ASN A 28 -10.03 13.20 9.27
N ASN A 29 -9.75 14.30 8.56
CA ASN A 29 -8.53 14.50 7.78
C ASN A 29 -7.84 15.83 8.17
N PRO A 30 -7.16 15.88 9.33
CA PRO A 30 -6.55 17.11 9.83
C PRO A 30 -5.38 17.60 8.96
N ASP A 31 -4.72 16.69 8.25
CA ASP A 31 -3.59 16.98 7.37
C ASP A 31 -4.02 17.37 5.94
N GLU A 32 -5.33 17.45 5.66
CA GLU A 32 -5.86 17.87 4.36
C GLU A 32 -5.33 17.04 3.17
N ILE A 33 -5.02 15.75 3.40
CA ILE A 33 -4.56 14.82 2.35
C ILE A 33 -5.68 14.65 1.31
N VAL A 34 -5.39 14.83 0.03
CA VAL A 34 -6.44 14.98 -0.99
C VAL A 34 -7.18 13.68 -1.27
N ASP A 35 -6.45 12.58 -1.39
CA ASP A 35 -6.98 11.23 -1.68
C ASP A 35 -5.92 10.18 -1.29
N ALA A 36 -6.34 8.97 -0.89
CA ALA A 36 -5.41 7.94 -0.46
C ALA A 36 -4.45 7.49 -1.57
N VAL A 37 -4.86 7.60 -2.84
CA VAL A 37 -4.02 7.22 -3.99
C VAL A 37 -2.69 7.97 -4.01
N PHE A 38 -2.65 9.22 -3.50
CA PHE A 38 -1.43 10.01 -3.50
C PHE A 38 -0.33 9.39 -2.62
N GLY A 39 -0.70 8.61 -1.61
CA GLY A 39 0.23 7.84 -0.79
C GLY A 39 0.92 6.72 -1.56
N LEU A 40 0.32 6.17 -2.62
CA LEU A 40 0.92 5.10 -3.42
C LEU A 40 1.72 5.62 -4.61
N LEU A 41 1.57 6.90 -4.95
CA LEU A 41 2.33 7.55 -6.02
C LEU A 41 3.78 7.81 -5.60
N GLY A 42 4.65 7.90 -6.61
CA GLY A 42 6.01 8.42 -6.41
C GLY A 42 6.00 9.88 -5.98
N ASN A 43 7.03 10.31 -5.23
CA ASN A 43 7.03 11.58 -4.48
C ASN A 43 6.66 12.82 -5.31
N ALA A 44 7.07 12.88 -6.59
CA ALA A 44 6.70 14.00 -7.46
C ALA A 44 5.17 14.13 -7.62
N ALA A 45 4.47 13.04 -7.95
CA ALA A 45 3.02 13.05 -8.11
C ALA A 45 2.29 13.01 -6.76
N GLY A 46 2.82 12.28 -5.77
CA GLY A 46 2.29 12.27 -4.40
C GLY A 46 2.22 13.66 -3.77
N SER A 47 3.19 14.53 -4.07
CA SER A 47 3.22 15.92 -3.58
C SER A 47 2.01 16.77 -3.99
N GLU A 48 1.33 16.43 -5.09
CA GLU A 48 0.16 17.18 -5.56
C GLU A 48 -1.07 16.98 -4.66
N GLY A 49 -1.10 15.90 -3.89
CA GLY A 49 -2.18 15.57 -2.97
C GLY A 49 -1.75 15.33 -1.52
N ALA A 50 -0.53 15.72 -1.17
CA ALA A 50 0.05 15.47 0.16
C ALA A 50 -0.61 16.27 1.30
N GLY A 51 -1.40 17.30 0.98
CA GLY A 51 -1.96 18.19 1.99
C GLY A 51 -0.86 18.91 2.79
N LEU A 52 -0.87 18.72 4.10
CA LEU A 52 0.10 19.26 5.06
C LEU A 52 1.31 18.34 5.29
N ILE A 53 1.35 17.16 4.66
CA ILE A 53 2.48 16.24 4.79
C ILE A 53 3.67 16.74 3.97
N GLU A 54 4.69 17.23 4.67
CA GLU A 54 5.88 17.82 4.03
C GLU A 54 6.85 16.76 3.47
N ASP A 55 6.93 15.60 4.11
CA ASP A 55 7.78 14.49 3.67
C ASP A 55 6.97 13.46 2.88
N GLN A 56 7.21 13.42 1.56
CA GLN A 56 6.49 12.52 0.66
C GLN A 56 6.83 11.05 0.87
N ASP A 57 7.99 10.72 1.46
CA ASP A 57 8.31 9.33 1.83
C ASP A 57 7.40 8.83 2.95
N CYS A 58 6.83 9.76 3.73
CA CYS A 58 5.91 9.47 4.82
C CYS A 58 4.43 9.57 4.45
N LEU A 59 4.07 10.00 3.24
CA LEU A 59 2.68 10.25 2.86
C LEU A 59 1.79 9.01 2.99
N GLN A 60 2.25 7.84 2.54
CA GLN A 60 1.49 6.59 2.71
C GLN A 60 1.27 6.26 4.19
N GLN A 61 2.32 6.41 5.02
CA GLN A 61 2.21 6.12 6.44
C GLN A 61 1.21 7.05 7.10
N ALA A 62 1.28 8.35 6.83
CA ALA A 62 0.36 9.34 7.38
C ALA A 62 -1.09 9.06 6.97
N THR A 63 -1.34 8.75 5.69
CA THR A 63 -2.68 8.38 5.20
C THR A 63 -3.20 7.11 5.90
N ALA A 64 -2.37 6.07 5.98
CA ALA A 64 -2.75 4.81 6.63
C ALA A 64 -3.03 5.00 8.13
N ASP A 65 -2.17 5.76 8.81
CA ASP A 65 -2.27 6.03 10.24
C ASP A 65 -3.54 6.81 10.58
N GLN A 66 -3.86 7.85 9.81
CA GLN A 66 -5.09 8.63 10.00
C GLN A 66 -6.35 7.79 9.70
N ALA A 67 -6.35 7.00 8.63
CA ALA A 67 -7.46 6.11 8.31
C ALA A 67 -7.67 5.04 9.39
N PHE A 68 -6.58 4.46 9.91
CA PHE A 68 -6.62 3.50 11.01
C PHE A 68 -7.17 4.13 12.28
N THR A 69 -6.74 5.35 12.64
CA THR A 69 -7.30 6.09 13.78
C THR A 69 -8.81 6.26 13.63
N ASN A 70 -9.28 6.68 12.46
CA ASN A 70 -10.71 6.91 12.21
C ASN A 70 -11.53 5.60 12.29
N ALA A 71 -10.98 4.50 11.77
CA ALA A 71 -11.58 3.17 11.89
C ALA A 71 -11.66 2.71 13.35
N LYS A 72 -10.56 2.88 14.10
CA LYS A 72 -10.46 2.52 15.53
C LYS A 72 -11.43 3.32 16.41
N GLU A 73 -11.62 4.61 16.13
CA GLU A 73 -12.62 5.45 16.81
C GLU A 73 -14.07 4.99 16.57
N SER A 74 -14.30 4.25 15.49
CA SER A 74 -15.62 3.73 15.09
C SER A 74 -15.81 2.23 15.39
N ASP A 75 -14.85 1.60 16.06
CA ASP A 75 -14.79 0.14 16.26
C ASP A 75 -14.91 -0.67 14.95
N ASP A 76 -14.42 -0.12 13.83
CA ASP A 76 -14.47 -0.73 12.49
C ASP A 76 -13.22 -1.60 12.24
N VAL A 77 -13.36 -2.90 12.52
CA VAL A 77 -12.26 -3.88 12.31
C VAL A 77 -11.89 -4.00 10.84
N ASP A 78 -12.86 -4.05 9.94
CA ASP A 78 -12.60 -4.16 8.50
C ASP A 78 -11.85 -2.92 8.01
N GLY A 79 -12.20 -1.73 8.52
CA GLY A 79 -11.50 -0.49 8.25
C GLY A 79 -10.07 -0.44 8.80
N MET A 80 -9.85 -0.97 10.01
CA MET A 80 -8.50 -1.11 10.57
C MET A 80 -7.64 -2.04 9.71
N VAL A 81 -8.19 -3.19 9.28
CA VAL A 81 -7.50 -4.14 8.40
C VAL A 81 -7.17 -3.51 7.04
N ALA A 82 -8.11 -2.78 6.43
CA ALA A 82 -7.87 -2.10 5.17
C ALA A 82 -6.74 -1.06 5.25
N ALA A 83 -6.65 -0.31 6.35
CA ALA A 83 -5.56 0.63 6.58
C ALA A 83 -4.20 -0.06 6.77
N LEU A 84 -4.16 -1.20 7.48
CA LEU A 84 -2.95 -2.01 7.62
C LEU A 84 -2.49 -2.57 6.26
N ILE A 85 -3.40 -3.12 5.47
CA ILE A 85 -3.11 -3.63 4.12
C ILE A 85 -2.59 -2.49 3.24
N PHE A 86 -3.27 -1.33 3.22
CA PHE A 86 -2.83 -0.15 2.47
C PHE A 86 -1.41 0.30 2.86
N ARG A 87 -1.05 0.22 4.15
CA ARG A 87 0.30 0.55 4.62
C ARG A 87 1.36 -0.38 4.04
N ALA A 88 1.02 -1.65 3.84
CA ALA A 88 1.93 -2.66 3.28
C ALA A 88 2.04 -2.60 1.75
N LEU A 89 1.08 -1.99 1.04
CA LEU A 89 1.12 -1.93 -0.42
C LEU A 89 2.38 -1.26 -0.95
N GLU A 90 2.85 -1.75 -2.09
CA GLU A 90 3.99 -1.17 -2.81
C GLU A 90 3.69 0.26 -3.27
N ARG A 91 4.63 1.18 -3.06
CA ARG A 91 4.58 2.53 -3.63
C ARG A 91 5.31 2.57 -4.96
N ASN A 92 4.76 3.28 -5.92
CA ASN A 92 5.40 3.49 -7.21
C ASN A 92 6.64 4.40 -7.05
N THR A 93 7.82 3.86 -7.31
CA THR A 93 9.08 4.62 -7.23
C THR A 93 9.46 5.30 -8.55
N GLY A 94 8.70 5.03 -9.63
CA GLY A 94 8.90 5.57 -10.96
C GLY A 94 9.93 4.83 -11.82
N GLU A 95 10.49 3.73 -11.32
CA GLU A 95 11.46 2.88 -12.00
C GLU A 95 11.36 1.42 -11.52
N VAL A 96 11.35 0.47 -12.47
CA VAL A 96 11.34 -0.96 -12.15
C VAL A 96 12.62 -1.36 -11.40
N GLY A 97 12.45 -1.98 -10.24
CA GLY A 97 13.52 -2.46 -9.36
C GLY A 97 14.11 -1.41 -8.43
N LEU A 98 13.58 -0.18 -8.44
CA LEU A 98 13.96 0.84 -7.47
C LEU A 98 13.22 0.61 -6.15
N ALA A 99 13.98 0.37 -5.09
CA ALA A 99 13.46 0.20 -3.73
C ALA A 99 12.78 1.49 -3.24
N SER A 100 11.67 1.32 -2.52
CA SER A 100 10.96 2.41 -1.85
C SER A 100 11.75 2.91 -0.65
N VAL A 101 11.81 4.23 -0.49
CA VAL A 101 12.45 4.86 0.67
C VAL A 101 11.52 4.75 1.89
N PRO A 102 12.01 4.27 3.06
CA PRO A 102 11.21 4.22 4.28
C PRO A 102 10.91 5.63 4.81
N CYS A 103 9.76 5.77 5.47
CA CYS A 103 9.43 6.99 6.21
C CYS A 103 10.27 7.07 7.49
N GLU A 104 11.10 8.11 7.63
CA GLU A 104 11.94 8.31 8.82
C GLU A 104 11.57 9.57 9.63
N SER A 105 10.84 10.51 9.02
CA SER A 105 10.58 11.83 9.62
C SER A 105 9.28 11.91 10.43
N LEU A 106 8.32 11.02 10.17
CA LEU A 106 7.05 10.95 10.88
C LEU A 106 6.95 9.65 11.69
N GLU A 107 6.61 9.78 12.95
CA GLU A 107 6.26 8.66 13.83
C GLU A 107 4.74 8.45 13.76
N ALA A 108 4.31 7.25 13.37
CA ALA A 108 2.89 6.90 13.37
C ALA A 108 2.33 6.89 14.80
N VAL A 109 1.12 7.41 14.97
CA VAL A 109 0.40 7.45 16.25
C VAL A 109 -0.06 6.05 16.64
N ASN A 110 -0.43 5.22 15.66
CA ASN A 110 -0.86 3.84 15.91
C ASN A 110 0.35 2.89 15.81
N PRO A 111 0.70 2.16 16.89
CA PRO A 111 1.80 1.19 16.85
C PRO A 111 1.59 0.07 15.83
N GLU A 112 0.35 -0.27 15.51
CA GLU A 112 0.00 -1.25 14.49
C GLU A 112 0.46 -0.79 13.08
N ILE A 113 0.32 0.50 12.78
CA ILE A 113 0.79 1.10 11.51
C ILE A 113 2.31 1.30 11.54
N ALA A 114 2.88 1.69 12.68
CA ALA A 114 4.32 1.86 12.85
C ALA A 114 5.11 0.56 12.64
N ALA A 115 4.50 -0.60 12.91
CA ALA A 115 5.12 -1.91 12.74
C ALA A 115 5.29 -2.31 11.26
N ILE A 116 4.53 -1.70 10.35
CA ILE A 116 4.43 -2.10 8.95
C ILE A 116 5.19 -1.12 8.06
N GLN A 117 5.99 -1.69 7.15
CA GLN A 117 6.61 -0.97 6.04
C GLN A 117 5.93 -1.36 4.73
N GLN A 118 6.09 -0.54 3.69
CA GLN A 118 5.62 -0.84 2.36
C GLN A 118 6.45 -1.93 1.68
N HIS A 119 5.79 -2.76 0.88
CA HIS A 119 6.44 -3.66 -0.06
C HIS A 119 7.40 -2.89 -0.97
N GLN A 120 8.47 -3.58 -1.32
CA GLN A 120 9.44 -3.15 -2.32
C GLN A 120 9.01 -3.63 -3.69
N ASP A 121 9.45 -2.90 -4.73
CA ASP A 121 9.32 -3.35 -6.10
C ASP A 121 9.88 -4.79 -6.23
N PRO A 122 9.13 -5.75 -6.78
CA PRO A 122 9.54 -7.15 -6.83
C PRO A 122 10.84 -7.42 -7.61
N ALA A 123 11.25 -6.50 -8.48
CA ALA A 123 12.53 -6.56 -9.20
C ALA A 123 13.70 -5.95 -8.41
N SER A 124 13.46 -5.36 -7.22
CA SER A 124 14.52 -4.79 -6.39
C SER A 124 15.37 -5.87 -5.72
N GLU A 125 16.57 -5.48 -5.27
CA GLU A 125 17.45 -6.39 -4.55
C GLU A 125 16.79 -6.88 -3.25
N ASN A 126 16.79 -8.20 -3.05
CA ASN A 126 16.19 -8.88 -1.88
C ASN A 126 14.67 -8.66 -1.67
N ALA A 127 13.93 -8.17 -2.68
CA ALA A 127 12.50 -7.86 -2.55
C ALA A 127 11.68 -9.02 -1.99
N ALA A 128 11.88 -10.25 -2.48
CA ALA A 128 11.13 -11.42 -2.03
C ALA A 128 11.30 -11.73 -0.53
N GLU A 129 12.49 -11.50 0.05
CA GLU A 129 12.72 -11.70 1.48
C GLU A 129 12.10 -10.56 2.30
N ILE A 130 12.25 -9.32 1.82
CA ILE A 130 11.72 -8.12 2.48
C ILE A 130 10.19 -8.12 2.49
N ASN A 131 9.56 -8.36 1.33
CA ASN A 131 8.10 -8.38 1.19
C ASN A 131 7.49 -9.52 2.00
N LYS A 132 8.13 -10.69 2.02
CA LYS A 132 7.72 -11.77 2.94
C LYS A 132 7.74 -11.31 4.39
N ALA A 133 8.82 -10.67 4.85
CA ALA A 133 8.89 -10.19 6.24
C ALA A 133 7.78 -9.17 6.55
N ILE A 134 7.47 -8.29 5.60
CA ILE A 134 6.38 -7.31 5.71
C ILE A 134 5.02 -8.01 5.81
N VAL A 135 4.74 -8.97 4.93
CA VAL A 135 3.45 -9.67 4.90
C VAL A 135 3.20 -10.49 6.17
N LEU A 136 4.26 -11.08 6.75
CA LEU A 136 4.16 -11.81 8.02
C LEU A 136 3.93 -10.86 9.21
N GLU A 137 4.53 -9.67 9.20
CA GLU A 137 4.26 -8.66 10.22
C GLU A 137 2.84 -8.09 10.06
N LEU A 138 2.40 -7.85 8.83
CA LEU A 138 1.02 -7.46 8.52
C LEU A 138 0.02 -8.48 9.07
N ALA A 139 0.25 -9.78 8.85
CA ALA A 139 -0.60 -10.84 9.40
C ALA A 139 -0.72 -10.78 10.93
N ARG A 140 0.39 -10.52 11.63
CA ARG A 140 0.37 -10.29 13.09
C ARG A 140 -0.51 -9.12 13.47
N GLN A 141 -0.33 -7.97 12.81
CA GLN A 141 -1.08 -6.76 13.13
C GLN A 141 -2.58 -6.94 12.84
N ILE A 142 -2.93 -7.61 11.75
CA ILE A 142 -4.33 -7.96 11.43
C ILE A 142 -4.94 -8.84 12.53
N ALA A 143 -4.22 -9.87 12.99
CA ALA A 143 -4.69 -10.73 14.08
C ALA A 143 -4.91 -9.93 15.39
N LEU A 144 -4.00 -9.00 15.70
CA LEU A 144 -4.06 -8.18 16.92
C LEU A 144 -5.28 -7.26 16.96
N VAL A 145 -5.72 -6.75 15.81
CA VAL A 145 -6.94 -5.92 15.72
C VAL A 145 -8.22 -6.75 15.58
N GLY A 146 -8.11 -8.08 15.53
CA GLY A 146 -9.24 -9.03 15.45
C GLY A 146 -9.73 -9.34 14.04
N GLY A 147 -8.94 -9.03 13.00
CA GLY A 147 -9.21 -9.41 11.61
C GLY A 147 -8.77 -10.83 11.28
N ASP A 148 -8.96 -11.26 10.03
CA ASP A 148 -8.45 -12.54 9.51
C ASP A 148 -7.00 -12.36 9.00
N PRO A 149 -5.99 -12.98 9.65
CA PRO A 149 -4.60 -12.83 9.23
C PRO A 149 -4.33 -13.21 7.78
N GLN A 150 -5.14 -14.09 7.18
CA GLN A 150 -5.02 -14.48 5.77
C GLN A 150 -5.25 -13.30 4.81
N ASP A 151 -5.95 -12.24 5.25
CA ASP A 151 -6.12 -11.02 4.46
C ASP A 151 -4.79 -10.30 4.20
N ALA A 152 -3.72 -10.60 4.95
CA ALA A 152 -2.38 -10.08 4.67
C ALA A 152 -1.89 -10.45 3.26
N LEU A 153 -2.28 -11.62 2.74
CA LEU A 153 -1.92 -12.06 1.38
C LEU A 153 -2.51 -11.14 0.30
N LEU A 154 -3.58 -10.38 0.61
CA LEU A 154 -4.19 -9.43 -0.30
C LEU A 154 -3.35 -8.16 -0.51
N SER A 155 -2.23 -7.99 0.21
CA SER A 155 -1.25 -6.92 -0.01
C SER A 155 -0.15 -7.30 -1.03
N GLY A 156 -0.22 -8.52 -1.58
CA GLY A 156 0.79 -9.07 -2.47
C GLY A 156 1.08 -8.19 -3.69
N THR A 157 2.23 -8.45 -4.30
CA THR A 157 2.75 -7.67 -5.43
C THR A 157 2.52 -8.38 -6.77
N PHE A 158 3.08 -7.84 -7.86
CA PHE A 158 3.05 -8.45 -9.18
C PHE A 158 4.28 -9.34 -9.42
N GLU A 159 4.30 -10.11 -10.52
CA GLU A 159 5.55 -10.71 -11.00
C GLU A 159 6.60 -9.62 -11.30
N PRO A 160 7.90 -9.82 -10.99
CA PRO A 160 8.95 -8.83 -11.25
C PRO A 160 9.01 -8.37 -12.70
N GLY A 161 9.09 -7.05 -12.89
CA GLY A 161 9.27 -6.42 -14.20
C GLY A 161 10.72 -6.50 -14.72
N GLU A 162 10.95 -6.00 -15.93
CA GLU A 162 12.29 -5.87 -16.52
C GLU A 162 12.96 -4.56 -16.08
N ILE A 163 14.09 -4.65 -15.38
CA ILE A 163 14.90 -3.48 -15.01
C ILE A 163 15.34 -2.73 -16.28
N GLY A 164 15.10 -1.43 -16.31
CA GLY A 164 15.40 -0.57 -17.46
C GLY A 164 14.28 -0.49 -18.50
N ASP A 165 13.09 -1.05 -18.22
CA ASP A 165 11.89 -0.80 -19.01
C ASP A 165 11.64 0.72 -19.15
N PRO A 166 11.66 1.28 -20.38
CA PRO A 166 11.49 2.71 -20.62
C PRO A 166 10.10 3.24 -20.24
N THR A 167 9.12 2.36 -20.02
CA THR A 167 7.78 2.74 -19.55
C THR A 167 7.68 2.80 -18.04
N ALA A 168 8.58 2.11 -17.33
CA ALA A 168 8.54 1.85 -15.90
C ALA A 168 7.24 1.20 -15.39
N ALA A 169 6.50 0.50 -16.27
CA ALA A 169 5.19 -0.06 -15.92
C ALA A 169 5.29 -1.45 -15.24
N GLY A 170 6.35 -2.21 -15.51
CA GLY A 170 6.45 -3.60 -15.04
C GLY A 170 5.30 -4.47 -15.55
N ASN A 171 4.90 -5.48 -14.77
CA ASN A 171 3.74 -6.33 -15.06
C ASN A 171 2.46 -5.83 -14.37
N THR A 172 2.39 -4.54 -14.06
CA THR A 172 1.29 -3.98 -13.26
C THR A 172 0.05 -3.72 -14.11
N CYS A 173 -1.08 -3.56 -13.42
CA CYS A 173 -2.34 -3.13 -14.00
C CYS A 173 -2.83 -1.86 -13.28
N ASN A 174 -3.69 -1.08 -13.93
CA ASN A 174 -4.29 0.12 -13.35
C ASN A 174 -5.65 0.39 -13.99
N ASP A 175 -6.73 0.04 -13.28
CA ASP A 175 -8.10 0.29 -13.71
C ASP A 175 -8.92 0.93 -12.57
N PRO A 176 -9.17 2.24 -12.60
CA PRO A 176 -10.00 2.90 -11.59
C PRO A 176 -11.49 2.57 -11.70
N GLU A 177 -11.96 2.01 -12.83
CA GLU A 177 -13.34 1.56 -13.00
C GLU A 177 -13.57 0.17 -12.35
N ASP A 178 -12.50 -0.61 -12.17
CA ASP A 178 -12.54 -1.87 -11.42
C ASP A 178 -12.52 -1.62 -9.91
N ALA A 179 -13.69 -1.66 -9.29
CA ALA A 179 -13.86 -1.43 -7.86
C ALA A 179 -13.21 -2.49 -6.96
N GLU A 180 -12.96 -3.71 -7.47
CA GLU A 180 -12.26 -4.75 -6.72
C GLU A 180 -10.76 -4.52 -6.77
N GLY A 181 -10.27 -4.11 -7.93
CA GLY A 181 -8.87 -3.88 -8.21
C GLY A 181 -8.38 -4.90 -9.23
N CYS A 182 -7.79 -4.41 -10.32
CA CYS A 182 -7.39 -5.23 -11.46
C CYS A 182 -6.42 -6.36 -11.11
N ILE A 183 -5.64 -6.23 -10.02
CA ILE A 183 -4.73 -7.29 -9.59
C ILE A 183 -5.48 -8.56 -9.18
N PHE A 184 -6.70 -8.40 -8.65
CA PHE A 184 -7.54 -9.50 -8.22
C PHE A 184 -8.39 -10.04 -9.39
N THR A 185 -8.99 -9.15 -10.18
CA THR A 185 -9.91 -9.56 -11.26
C THR A 185 -9.19 -10.18 -12.45
N GLU A 186 -7.92 -9.81 -12.67
CA GLU A 186 -7.04 -10.39 -13.70
C GLU A 186 -6.14 -11.52 -13.18
N ASP A 187 -6.24 -11.90 -11.89
CA ASP A 187 -5.45 -12.96 -11.26
C ASP A 187 -3.93 -12.72 -11.38
N LEU A 188 -3.50 -11.48 -11.12
CA LEU A 188 -2.10 -11.03 -11.24
C LEU A 188 -1.35 -11.00 -9.91
N LEU A 189 -2.06 -11.20 -8.78
CA LEU A 189 -1.48 -11.15 -7.45
C LEU A 189 -0.49 -12.31 -7.23
N VAL A 190 0.72 -11.97 -6.83
CA VAL A 190 1.74 -12.91 -6.38
C VAL A 190 1.85 -12.82 -4.86
N PRO A 191 1.48 -13.88 -4.11
CA PRO A 191 1.56 -13.85 -2.66
C PRO A 191 3.02 -13.94 -2.19
N ASP A 192 3.40 -13.07 -1.24
CA ASP A 192 4.77 -13.02 -0.69
C ASP A 192 5.06 -14.12 0.35
N ALA A 193 4.03 -14.79 0.85
CA ALA A 193 4.12 -15.91 1.79
C ALA A 193 3.06 -16.98 1.50
N SER A 194 3.26 -18.17 2.05
CA SER A 194 2.24 -19.23 2.05
C SER A 194 1.23 -19.03 3.17
N ALA A 195 0.02 -19.59 3.00
CA ALA A 195 -1.02 -19.56 4.04
C ALA A 195 -0.56 -20.16 5.38
N GLU A 196 0.29 -21.19 5.35
CA GLU A 196 0.88 -21.81 6.55
C GLU A 196 1.81 -20.85 7.28
N GLU A 197 2.66 -20.11 6.56
CA GLU A 197 3.54 -19.09 7.16
C GLU A 197 2.73 -17.95 7.79
N ILE A 198 1.59 -17.57 7.18
CA ILE A 198 0.67 -16.56 7.74
C ILE A 198 0.06 -17.04 9.05
N ASP A 199 -0.46 -18.28 9.09
CA ASP A 199 -1.01 -18.87 10.31
C ASP A 199 0.04 -18.96 11.42
N GLU A 200 1.29 -19.31 11.08
CA GLU A 200 2.40 -19.35 12.04
C GLU A 200 2.80 -17.95 12.56
N ALA A 201 2.73 -16.92 11.72
CA ALA A 201 3.02 -15.56 12.14
C ALA A 201 1.95 -15.01 13.11
N ALA A 202 0.68 -15.32 12.86
CA ALA A 202 -0.45 -14.80 13.62
C ALA A 202 -0.74 -15.52 14.94
N ALA A 203 -0.14 -16.70 15.16
CA ALA A 203 -0.27 -17.51 16.38
C ALA A 203 0.46 -16.92 17.60
#